data_AF-A0A536FI03-F1
#
_entry.id   AF-A0A536FI03-F1
#
_cell.length_a   1.000
_cell.length_b   1.000
_cell.length_c   1.000
_cell.angle_alpha   90.00
_cell.angle_beta   90.00
_cell.angle_gamma   90.00
#
_symmetry.space_group_name_H-M   'P 1'
#
loop_
_entity.id
_entity.type
_entity.pdbx_description
1 polymer ?
#
loop_
_entity_poly.entity_id
_entity_poly.type
_entity_poly.pdbx_seq_one_letter_code
_entity_poly.pdbx_strand_id
1 'polypeptide(L)' 'MKTGVVVFPGTWSDRDCAHAVLDVLQEPVRYIDHRE' A
#
# COMPACT_ATOMS: atom_id res chain seq x y z
N MET A 1 -3.33 13.00 0.12
CA MET A 1 -4.42 12.52 1.01
C MET A 1 -3.84 11.67 2.14
N LYS A 2 -4.63 10.94 2.95
CA LYS A 2 -4.11 9.87 3.82
C LYS A 2 -4.42 8.52 3.17
N THR A 3 -3.40 7.87 2.61
CA THR A 3 -3.55 6.62 1.85
C THR A 3 -2.91 5.45 2.57
N GLY A 4 -3.61 4.31 2.62
CA GLY A 4 -3.13 3.08 3.23
C GLY A 4 -3.33 1.89 2.31
N VAL A 5 -2.36 0.98 2.26
CA VAL A 5 -2.44 -0.29 1.54
C VAL A 5 -2.56 -1.40 2.57
N VAL A 6 -3.69 -2.12 2.55
CA VAL A 6 -3.93 -3.25 3.46
C VAL A 6 -3.22 -4.49 2.92
N VAL A 7 -2.41 -5.11 3.77
CA VAL A 7 -1.57 -6.26 3.44
C VAL A 7 -2.24 -7.54 3.91
N PHE A 8 -2.58 -8.40 2.95
CA PHE A 8 -3.04 -9.76 3.20
C PHE A 8 -1.89 -10.76 3.01
N PRO A 9 -1.75 -11.77 3.87
CA PRO A 9 -0.69 -12.76 3.73
C PRO A 9 -0.85 -13.59 2.45
N GLY A 10 0.25 -13.80 1.74
CA GLY A 10 0.28 -14.60 0.51
C GLY A 10 -0.04 -13.83 -0.77
N THR A 11 -0.33 -12.53 -0.69
CA THR A 11 -0.42 -11.65 -1.87
C THR A 11 0.88 -10.88 -2.08
N TRP A 12 1.14 -10.48 -3.34
CA TRP A 12 2.22 -9.55 -3.68
C TRP A 12 1.68 -8.20 -4.18
N SER A 13 0.36 -8.09 -4.36
CA SER A 13 -0.32 -6.91 -4.93
C SER A 13 -0.16 -5.65 -4.08
N ASP A 14 0.08 -5.80 -2.78
CA ASP A 14 0.34 -4.70 -1.85
C ASP A 14 1.58 -3.88 -2.25
N ARG A 15 2.65 -4.52 -2.74
CA ARG A 15 3.85 -3.79 -3.21
C ARG A 15 3.60 -3.00 -4.49
N ASP A 16 2.93 -3.59 -5.46
CA ASP A 16 2.62 -2.92 -6.73
C ASP A 16 1.71 -1.71 -6.50
N CYS A 17 0.73 -1.86 -5.60
CA CYS A 17 -0.16 -0.77 -5.22
C CYS A 17 0.61 0.36 -4.50
N ALA A 18 1.50 0.01 -3.57
CA ALA A 18 2.33 1.00 -2.90
C ALA A 18 3.28 1.73 -3.87
N HIS A 19 3.87 1.03 -4.84
CA HIS A 19 4.70 1.65 -5.88
C HIS A 19 3.90 2.66 -6.73
N ALA A 20 2.70 2.27 -7.17
CA ALA A 20 1.84 3.19 -7.92
C ALA A 20 1.50 4.46 -7.13
N VAL A 21 1.18 4.32 -5.83
CA VAL A 21 0.82 5.48 -5.00
C VAL A 21 2.05 6.32 -4.63
N LEU A 22 3.12 5.68 -4.17
CA LEU A 22 4.31 6.36 -3.66
C LEU A 22 5.17 6.94 -4.79
N ASP A 23 5.48 6.14 -5.81
CA ASP A 23 6.48 6.50 -6.81
C ASP A 23 5.86 7.11 -8.06
N VAL A 24 4.70 6.64 -8.50
CA VAL A 24 4.04 7.20 -9.70
C VAL A 24 3.22 8.44 -9.35
N LEU A 25 2.37 8.34 -8.32
CA LEU A 25 1.49 9.44 -7.90
C LEU A 25 2.15 10.41 -6.91
N GLN A 26 3.34 10.08 -6.38
CA GLN A 26 4.09 10.91 -5.44
C GLN A 26 3.28 11.25 -4.17
N GLU A 27 2.41 10.33 -3.73
CA GLU A 27 1.62 10.49 -2.51
C GLU A 27 2.15 9.60 -1.36
N PRO A 28 2.14 10.11 -0.12
CA PRO A 28 2.54 9.30 1.03
C PRO A 28 1.55 8.15 1.26
N VAL A 29 2.10 6.94 1.43
CA VAL A 29 1.34 5.71 1.67
C VAL A 29 1.93 4.92 2.84
N ARG A 30 1.07 4.28 3.62
CA ARG A 30 1.48 3.33 4.67
C ARG A 30 0.92 1.94 4.41
N TYR A 31 1.69 0.91 4.75
CA TYR A 31 1.15 -0.43 4.86
C TYR A 31 0.36 -0.58 6.16
N ILE A 32 -0.74 -1.34 6.08
CA ILE A 32 -1.63 -1.65 7.20
C ILE A 32 -1.78 -3.17 7.24
N ASP A 33 -1.51 -3.81 8.37
CA ASP A 33 -1.76 -5.24 8.53
C ASP A 33 -3.28 -5.48 8.49
N HIS A 34 -3.76 -6.46 7.71
CA HIS A 34 -5.20 -6.75 7.61
C HIS A 34 -5.91 -7.09 8.94
N ARG A 35 -5.16 -7.29 10.04
CA ARG A 35 -5.68 -7.54 11.38
C ARG A 35 -5.78 -6.29 12.27
N GLU A 36 -5.36 -5.11 11.77
CA GLU A 36 -5.50 -3.82 12.46
C GLU A 36 -6.97 -3.39 12.60
#